data_AF-A0A6C2UEQ9-F1
#
_entry.id   AF-A0A6C2UEQ9-F1
#
_cell.length_a   1.000
_cell.length_b   1.000
_cell.length_c   1.000
_cell.angle_alpha   90.00
_cell.angle_beta   90.00
_cell.angle_gamma   90.00
#
_symmetry.space_group_name_H-M   'P 1'
#
loop_
_entity.id
_entity.type
_entity.pdbx_description
1 polymer ?
#
loop_
_entity_poly.entity_id
_entity_poly.type
_entity_poly.pdbx_seq_one_letter_code
_entity_poly.pdbx_strand_id
1 'polypeptide(L)'
;MKLIDKYAGALTNLPSSGSGGCHTALLGIANLGVLAGLTEEQIHRDLHNAAHGSRHISDNEIIAATQKARQENQPLENGAGYHPRPISRKSKPRVKPEYRDRLIERGSGVSEQDITNASPVPLNNDQATHAYQLLNSLYSPDDHLFIGTKYDTDVKTVHEWEGIISASGPAALPHYIPNPVSGLQRPARLLVQDSITSGRVD
;
A
#
# COMPACT_ATOMS: atom_id res chain seq x y z
N MET A 1 -1.74 -11.78 -28.59
CA MET A 1 -3.17 -11.61 -28.24
C MET A 1 -3.61 -10.23 -28.70
N LYS A 2 -4.69 -10.14 -29.49
CA LYS A 2 -5.13 -8.86 -30.05
C LYS A 2 -5.74 -7.99 -28.93
N LEU A 3 -5.71 -6.67 -29.10
CA LEU A 3 -6.26 -5.72 -28.13
C LEU A 3 -7.75 -5.90 -27.91
N ILE A 4 -8.49 -6.25 -28.96
CA ILE A 4 -9.92 -6.51 -28.88
C ILE A 4 -10.24 -7.73 -28.00
N ASP A 5 -9.40 -8.77 -28.03
CA ASP A 5 -9.56 -9.96 -27.18
C ASP A 5 -9.31 -9.62 -25.70
N LYS A 6 -8.29 -8.76 -25.44
CA LYS A 6 -8.01 -8.24 -24.09
C LYS A 6 -9.16 -7.39 -23.57
N TYR A 7 -9.71 -6.52 -24.42
CA TYR A 7 -10.85 -5.67 -24.10
C TYR A 7 -12.08 -6.50 -23.73
N ALA A 8 -12.46 -7.46 -24.59
CA ALA A 8 -13.59 -8.36 -24.33
C ALA A 8 -13.38 -9.19 -23.04
N GLY A 9 -12.18 -9.74 -22.83
CA GLY A 9 -11.85 -10.45 -21.60
C GLY A 9 -11.92 -9.58 -20.35
N ALA A 10 -11.51 -8.31 -20.45
CA ALA A 10 -11.56 -7.37 -19.32
C ALA A 10 -13.00 -6.93 -19.01
N LEU A 11 -13.88 -6.78 -20.01
CA LEU A 11 -15.31 -6.54 -19.81
C LEU A 11 -15.99 -7.69 -19.07
N THR A 12 -15.72 -8.93 -19.47
CA THR A 12 -16.30 -10.12 -18.80
C THR A 12 -15.86 -10.24 -17.35
N ASN A 13 -14.63 -9.81 -17.04
CA ASN A 13 -14.05 -9.87 -15.70
C ASN A 13 -14.15 -8.53 -14.94
N LEU A 14 -15.06 -7.63 -15.33
CA LEU A 14 -15.27 -6.37 -14.62
C LEU A 14 -15.69 -6.68 -13.17
N PRO A 15 -14.98 -6.15 -12.15
CA PRO A 15 -15.34 -6.38 -10.75
C PRO A 15 -16.71 -5.76 -10.41
N SER A 16 -17.43 -6.41 -9.51
CA SER A 16 -18.71 -5.91 -9.02
C SER A 16 -18.54 -4.55 -8.32
N SER A 17 -19.46 -3.64 -8.58
CA SER A 17 -19.50 -2.34 -7.91
C SER A 17 -19.74 -2.51 -6.41
N GLY A 18 -18.99 -1.77 -5.60
CA GLY A 18 -19.02 -1.85 -4.13
C GLY A 18 -17.99 -2.77 -3.49
N SER A 19 -17.30 -3.64 -4.26
CA SER A 19 -16.27 -4.56 -3.76
C SER A 19 -14.83 -3.98 -3.71
N GLY A 20 -14.68 -2.69 -4.06
CA GLY A 20 -13.37 -2.06 -4.28
C GLY A 20 -12.78 -2.46 -5.64
N GLY A 21 -12.12 -1.53 -6.33
CA GLY A 21 -11.43 -1.81 -7.60
C GLY A 21 -12.26 -1.69 -8.89
N CYS A 22 -13.60 -1.67 -8.81
CA CYS A 22 -14.46 -1.44 -9.99
C CYS A 22 -14.14 -0.11 -10.70
N HIS A 23 -14.00 0.99 -9.95
CA HIS A 23 -13.65 2.30 -10.52
C HIS A 23 -12.30 2.29 -11.29
N THR A 24 -11.29 1.62 -10.74
CA THR A 24 -9.98 1.46 -11.41
C THR A 24 -10.08 0.57 -12.65
N ALA A 25 -10.92 -0.47 -12.60
CA ALA A 25 -11.15 -1.38 -13.72
C ALA A 25 -11.84 -0.68 -14.91
N LEU A 26 -12.81 0.21 -14.66
CA LEU A 26 -13.47 1.01 -15.70
C LEU A 26 -12.46 1.76 -16.58
N LEU A 27 -11.53 2.49 -15.95
CA LEU A 27 -10.49 3.21 -16.68
C LEU A 27 -9.54 2.27 -17.43
N GLY A 28 -9.17 1.14 -16.84
CA GLY A 28 -8.34 0.13 -17.48
C GLY A 28 -8.97 -0.46 -18.75
N ILE A 29 -10.27 -0.77 -18.70
CA ILE A 29 -11.03 -1.28 -19.84
C ILE A 29 -11.23 -0.19 -20.90
N ALA A 30 -11.56 1.04 -20.50
CA ALA A 30 -11.67 2.18 -21.42
C ALA A 30 -10.35 2.42 -22.18
N ASN A 31 -9.21 2.34 -21.50
CA ASN A 31 -7.89 2.41 -22.14
C ASN A 31 -7.71 1.33 -23.21
N LEU A 32 -8.09 0.07 -22.91
CA LEU A 32 -8.01 -1.01 -23.89
C LEU A 32 -8.91 -0.76 -25.10
N GLY A 33 -10.12 -0.23 -24.90
CA GLY A 33 -11.05 0.10 -25.98
C GLY A 33 -10.51 1.19 -26.90
N VAL A 34 -9.96 2.26 -26.32
CA VAL A 34 -9.32 3.36 -27.09
C VAL A 34 -8.14 2.84 -27.90
N LEU A 35 -7.27 2.04 -27.28
CA LEU A 35 -6.11 1.44 -27.95
C LEU A 35 -6.52 0.46 -29.06
N ALA A 36 -7.64 -0.24 -28.88
CA ALA A 36 -8.24 -1.11 -29.88
C ALA A 36 -8.96 -0.36 -31.03
N GLY A 37 -9.04 0.97 -30.96
CA GLY A 37 -9.67 1.80 -31.99
C GLY A 37 -11.20 1.89 -31.88
N LEU A 38 -11.80 1.49 -30.76
CA LEU A 38 -13.24 1.66 -30.54
C LEU A 38 -13.61 3.13 -30.33
N THR A 39 -14.85 3.49 -30.67
CA THR A 39 -15.45 4.81 -30.42
C THR A 39 -15.82 5.00 -28.96
N GLU A 40 -15.99 6.24 -28.50
CA GLU A 40 -16.38 6.52 -27.11
C GLU A 40 -17.77 5.94 -26.80
N GLU A 41 -18.67 6.00 -27.77
CA GLU A 41 -20.03 5.49 -27.68
C GLU A 41 -20.06 3.96 -27.55
N GLN A 42 -19.18 3.27 -28.29
CA GLN A 42 -19.00 1.81 -28.15
C GLN A 42 -18.50 1.45 -26.75
N ILE A 43 -17.44 2.11 -26.30
CA ILE A 43 -16.85 1.86 -24.98
C ILE A 43 -17.86 2.15 -23.86
N HIS A 44 -18.58 3.27 -23.96
CA HIS A 44 -19.60 3.65 -23.00
C HIS A 44 -20.71 2.60 -22.90
N ARG A 45 -21.28 2.20 -24.05
CA ARG A 45 -22.34 1.20 -24.10
C ARG A 45 -21.88 -0.14 -23.54
N ASP A 46 -20.67 -0.57 -23.90
CA ASP A 46 -20.14 -1.86 -23.46
C ASP A 46 -19.87 -1.86 -21.93
N LEU A 47 -19.29 -0.78 -21.39
CA LEU A 47 -19.07 -0.63 -19.95
C LEU A 47 -20.37 -0.54 -19.16
N HIS A 48 -21.35 0.21 -19.68
CA HIS A 48 -22.67 0.33 -19.08
C HIS A 48 -23.36 -1.04 -19.01
N ASN A 49 -23.26 -1.85 -20.07
CA ASN A 49 -23.85 -3.19 -20.11
C ASN A 49 -23.10 -4.22 -19.24
N ALA A 50 -21.78 -4.07 -19.06
CA ALA A 50 -20.97 -4.96 -18.24
C ALA A 50 -21.03 -4.62 -16.73
N ALA A 51 -21.37 -3.39 -16.38
CA ALA A 51 -21.49 -2.91 -15.01
C ALA A 51 -22.54 -3.70 -14.22
N HIS A 52 -22.13 -4.23 -13.06
CA HIS A 52 -23.00 -4.96 -12.15
C HIS A 52 -22.51 -4.81 -10.70
N GLY A 53 -23.38 -5.06 -9.72
CA GLY A 53 -23.03 -5.03 -8.28
C GLY A 53 -23.99 -4.21 -7.44
N SER A 54 -23.62 -3.93 -6.20
CA SER A 54 -24.49 -3.30 -5.20
C SER A 54 -24.50 -1.77 -5.27
N ARG A 55 -23.43 -1.17 -5.79
CA ARG A 55 -23.35 0.29 -6.00
C ARG A 55 -23.73 0.63 -7.44
N HIS A 56 -24.60 1.61 -7.63
CA HIS A 56 -24.85 2.13 -8.97
C HIS A 56 -23.60 2.86 -9.51
N ILE A 57 -23.15 2.47 -10.71
CA ILE A 57 -22.13 3.19 -11.47
C ILE A 57 -22.88 4.21 -12.33
N SER A 58 -22.59 5.49 -12.12
CA SER A 58 -23.27 6.54 -12.89
C SER A 58 -22.70 6.66 -14.30
N ASP A 59 -23.52 7.07 -15.28
CA ASP A 59 -23.06 7.38 -16.64
C ASP A 59 -21.90 8.39 -16.63
N ASN A 60 -21.94 9.36 -15.71
CA ASN A 60 -20.86 10.34 -15.55
C ASN A 60 -19.51 9.70 -15.18
N GLU A 61 -19.50 8.62 -14.39
CA GLU A 61 -18.27 7.89 -14.05
C GLU A 61 -17.71 7.16 -15.28
N ILE A 62 -18.59 6.59 -16.11
CA ILE A 62 -18.20 5.90 -17.35
C ILE A 62 -17.68 6.91 -18.38
N ILE A 63 -18.40 8.03 -18.57
CA ILE A 63 -18.01 9.13 -19.46
C ILE A 63 -16.64 9.67 -19.03
N ALA A 64 -16.44 9.96 -17.74
CA ALA A 64 -15.16 10.46 -17.23
C ALA A 64 -14.00 9.48 -17.47
N ALA A 65 -14.23 8.18 -17.30
CA ALA A 65 -13.22 7.15 -17.58
C ALA A 65 -12.88 7.09 -19.08
N THR A 66 -13.88 7.11 -19.96
CA THR A 66 -13.68 7.09 -21.42
C THR A 66 -12.97 8.34 -21.93
N GLN A 67 -13.36 9.53 -21.46
CA GLN A 67 -12.71 10.80 -21.81
C GLN A 67 -11.25 10.81 -21.37
N LYS A 68 -10.96 10.38 -20.13
CA LYS A 68 -9.59 10.28 -19.64
C LYS A 68 -8.76 9.30 -20.47
N ALA A 69 -9.31 8.14 -20.82
CA ALA A 69 -8.64 7.15 -21.65
C ALA A 69 -8.23 7.71 -23.03
N ARG A 70 -9.11 8.54 -23.63
CA ARG A 70 -8.86 9.23 -24.90
C ARG A 70 -7.82 10.34 -24.82
N GLN A 71 -7.80 11.08 -23.72
CA GLN A 71 -6.77 12.10 -23.50
C GLN A 71 -5.38 11.48 -23.38
N GLU A 72 -5.27 10.31 -22.74
CA GLU A 72 -3.99 9.66 -22.45
C GLU A 72 -3.49 8.72 -23.57
N ASN A 73 -4.38 8.27 -24.47
CA ASN A 73 -4.07 7.26 -25.49
C ASN A 73 -4.64 7.59 -26.87
N GLN A 74 -3.93 7.13 -27.90
CA GLN A 74 -4.40 7.12 -29.28
C GLN A 74 -4.59 5.67 -29.75
N PRO A 75 -5.48 5.41 -30.72
CA PRO A 75 -5.60 4.09 -31.33
C PRO A 75 -4.24 3.59 -31.83
N LEU A 76 -3.91 2.33 -31.52
CA LEU A 76 -2.73 1.70 -32.09
C LEU A 76 -3.02 1.33 -33.55
N GLU A 77 -2.04 1.52 -34.44
CA GLU A 77 -2.18 1.07 -35.83
C GLU A 77 -2.50 -0.42 -35.89
N ASN A 78 -3.33 -0.83 -36.85
CA ASN A 78 -3.84 -2.20 -36.97
C ASN A 78 -2.71 -3.23 -36.96
N GLY A 79 -2.58 -3.96 -35.86
CA GLY A 79 -1.58 -5.03 -35.68
C GLY A 79 -0.39 -4.66 -34.79
N ALA A 80 -0.23 -3.40 -34.39
CA ALA A 80 0.75 -3.01 -33.39
C ALA A 80 0.36 -3.61 -32.03
N GLY A 81 1.22 -4.46 -31.47
CA GLY A 81 1.01 -5.03 -30.15
C GLY A 81 0.98 -3.93 -29.08
N TYR A 82 0.05 -4.02 -28.13
CA TYR A 82 0.12 -3.17 -26.94
C TYR A 82 1.34 -3.53 -26.11
N HIS A 83 2.32 -2.63 -26.12
CA HIS A 83 3.43 -2.63 -25.19
C HIS A 83 3.09 -1.64 -24.07
N PRO A 84 2.92 -2.10 -22.81
CA PRO A 84 2.77 -1.21 -21.68
C PRO A 84 3.91 -0.19 -21.72
N ARG A 85 3.59 1.10 -21.54
CA ARG A 85 4.66 2.11 -21.42
C ARG A 85 5.60 1.64 -20.32
N PRO A 86 6.93 1.62 -20.55
CA PRO A 86 7.87 1.25 -19.50
C PRO A 86 7.54 2.05 -18.26
N ILE A 87 7.32 1.36 -17.14
CA ILE A 87 7.12 2.03 -15.84
C ILE A 87 8.30 2.97 -15.68
N SER A 88 8.02 4.27 -15.64
CA SER A 88 9.05 5.28 -15.40
C SER A 88 9.82 4.84 -14.16
N ARG A 89 11.13 4.61 -14.32
CA ARG A 89 11.98 4.25 -13.18
C ARG A 89 11.77 5.34 -12.16
N LYS A 90 11.22 4.99 -10.98
CA LYS A 90 11.05 5.94 -9.88
C LYS A 90 12.36 6.71 -9.76
N SER A 91 12.29 8.04 -9.87
CA SER A 91 13.47 8.87 -9.78
C SER A 91 14.18 8.54 -8.48
N LYS A 92 15.50 8.33 -8.54
CA LYS A 92 16.29 8.14 -7.31
C LYS A 92 15.97 9.28 -6.35
N PRO A 93 15.77 9.01 -5.05
CA PRO A 93 15.50 10.06 -4.09
C PRO A 93 16.62 11.11 -4.17
N ARG A 94 16.25 12.37 -4.46
CA ARG A 94 17.20 13.48 -4.48
C ARG A 94 17.47 13.91 -3.04
N VAL A 95 18.32 13.17 -2.35
CA VAL A 95 18.85 13.60 -1.06
C VAL A 95 19.90 14.66 -1.32
N LYS A 96 19.61 15.91 -0.99
CA LYS A 96 20.59 16.98 -1.11
C LYS A 96 21.62 16.86 0.03
N PRO A 97 22.93 17.06 -0.23
CA PRO A 97 23.96 16.95 0.81
C PRO A 97 23.68 17.81 2.04
N GLU A 98 23.14 19.02 1.84
CA GLU A 98 22.85 19.97 2.93
C GLU A 98 21.72 19.50 3.85
N TYR A 99 20.92 18.51 3.43
CA TYR A 99 19.85 17.96 4.26
C TYR A 99 20.40 17.22 5.47
N ARG A 100 21.54 16.53 5.32
CA ARG A 100 22.24 15.88 6.43
C ARG A 100 22.69 16.91 7.46
N ASP A 101 23.33 17.98 6.98
CA ASP A 101 23.89 19.00 7.86
C ASP A 101 22.78 19.76 8.62
N ARG A 102 21.65 20.04 7.96
CA ARG A 102 20.45 20.56 8.62
C ARG A 102 19.87 19.64 9.69
N LEU A 103 19.88 18.32 9.47
CA LEU A 103 19.45 17.36 10.47
C LEU A 103 20.39 17.36 11.69
N ILE A 104 21.70 17.43 11.45
CA ILE A 104 22.72 17.52 12.51
C ILE A 104 22.57 18.83 13.28
N GLU A 105 22.43 19.97 12.60
CA GLU A 105 22.23 21.28 13.22
C GLU A 105 20.96 21.31 14.06
N ARG A 106 19.84 20.78 13.55
CA ARG A 106 18.58 20.70 14.29
C ARG A 106 18.65 19.77 15.50
N GLY A 107 19.46 18.72 15.43
CA GLY A 107 19.75 17.82 16.54
C GLY A 107 20.90 18.28 17.45
N SER A 108 21.49 19.46 17.19
CA SER A 108 22.60 19.96 17.99
C SER A 108 22.17 20.18 19.44
N GLY A 109 23.07 19.84 20.37
CA GLY A 109 22.79 19.90 21.81
C GLY A 109 22.09 18.67 22.39
N VAL A 110 21.78 17.65 21.58
CA VAL A 110 21.30 16.35 22.06
C VAL A 110 22.44 15.34 22.00
N SER A 111 22.78 14.74 23.14
CA SER A 111 23.74 13.63 23.24
C SER A 111 23.03 12.27 23.12
N GLU A 112 23.80 11.22 22.87
CA GLU A 112 23.30 9.84 22.92
C GLU A 112 22.74 9.48 24.31
N GLN A 113 23.31 10.06 25.37
CA GLN A 113 22.81 9.89 26.74
C GLN A 113 21.44 10.55 26.91
N ASP A 114 21.20 11.71 26.30
CA ASP A 114 19.89 12.39 26.37
C ASP A 114 18.81 11.56 25.66
N ILE A 115 19.14 10.96 24.51
CA ILE A 115 18.23 10.06 23.78
C ILE A 115 17.93 8.82 24.62
N THR A 116 18.97 8.23 25.23
CA THR A 116 18.82 7.05 26.08
C THR A 116 17.97 7.34 27.31
N ASN A 117 18.22 8.48 27.98
CA ASN A 117 17.46 8.92 29.15
C ASN A 117 16.00 9.29 28.82
N ALA A 118 15.72 9.72 27.59
CA ALA A 118 14.37 10.01 27.12
C ALA A 118 13.54 8.75 26.84
N SER A 119 14.18 7.60 26.64
CA SER A 119 13.47 6.34 26.42
C SER A 119 12.79 5.87 27.71
N PRO A 120 11.48 5.53 27.68
CA PRO A 120 10.81 4.93 28.84
C PRO A 120 11.33 3.51 29.13
N VAL A 121 12.00 2.89 28.16
CA VAL A 121 12.57 1.55 28.26
C VAL A 121 14.10 1.67 28.08
N PRO A 122 14.89 1.53 29.15
CA PRO A 122 16.34 1.59 29.06
C PRO A 122 16.88 0.33 28.42
N LEU A 123 17.54 0.43 27.27
CA LEU A 123 18.23 -0.70 26.66
C LEU A 123 19.40 -1.12 27.54
N ASN A 124 19.54 -2.43 27.79
CA ASN A 124 20.74 -2.94 28.45
C ASN A 124 21.92 -3.00 27.46
N ASN A 125 23.14 -3.20 27.94
CA ASN A 125 24.33 -3.29 27.09
C ASN A 125 24.51 -4.66 26.42
N ASP A 126 23.63 -5.63 26.69
CA ASP A 126 23.72 -6.97 26.13
C ASP A 126 22.83 -7.11 24.90
N GLN A 127 23.45 -6.93 23.73
CA GLN A 127 22.77 -7.03 22.43
C GLN A 127 22.02 -8.36 22.23
N ALA A 128 22.46 -9.45 22.86
CA ALA A 128 21.80 -10.75 22.74
C ALA A 128 20.37 -10.72 23.32
N THR A 129 20.11 -9.82 24.26
CA THR A 129 18.82 -9.71 24.96
C THR A 129 17.88 -8.65 24.38
N HIS A 130 18.34 -7.82 23.44
CA HIS A 130 17.54 -6.73 22.89
C HIS A 130 16.26 -7.20 22.19
N ALA A 131 16.31 -8.34 21.50
CA ALA A 131 15.13 -8.92 20.87
C ALA A 131 14.08 -9.33 21.91
N TYR A 132 14.52 -9.93 23.02
CA TYR A 132 13.66 -10.28 24.14
C TYR A 132 13.09 -9.04 24.83
N GLN A 133 13.94 -8.04 25.07
CA GLN A 133 13.53 -6.78 25.69
C GLN A 133 12.50 -6.03 24.83
N LEU A 134 12.67 -6.03 23.50
CA LEU A 134 11.70 -5.44 22.57
C LEU A 134 10.33 -6.12 22.69
N LEU A 135 10.30 -7.45 22.63
CA LEU A 135 9.03 -8.19 22.70
C LEU A 135 8.30 -7.94 24.02
N ASN A 136 9.01 -8.02 25.15
CA ASN A 136 8.44 -7.83 26.48
C ASN A 136 8.03 -6.39 26.79
N SER A 137 8.63 -5.41 26.11
CA SER A 137 8.30 -4.00 26.34
C SER A 137 7.08 -3.55 25.53
N LEU A 138 6.80 -4.22 24.41
CA LEU A 138 5.77 -3.80 23.46
C LEU A 138 4.52 -4.68 23.47
N TYR A 139 4.61 -5.92 23.95
CA TYR A 139 3.54 -6.92 23.80
C TYR A 139 3.27 -7.71 25.08
N SER A 140 2.03 -8.20 25.20
CA SER A 140 1.68 -9.22 26.20
C SER A 140 2.14 -10.61 25.72
N PRO A 141 2.44 -11.56 26.62
CA PRO A 141 2.88 -12.92 26.25
C PRO A 141 1.91 -13.66 25.31
N ASP A 142 0.62 -13.36 25.41
CA ASP A 142 -0.45 -13.99 24.62
C ASP A 142 -0.74 -13.26 23.29
N ASP A 143 -0.08 -12.12 23.03
CA ASP A 143 -0.23 -11.40 21.77
C ASP A 143 0.32 -12.24 20.62
N HIS A 144 -0.42 -12.26 19.51
CA HIS A 144 -0.03 -13.02 18.34
C HIS A 144 0.83 -12.15 17.41
N LEU A 145 1.99 -12.67 17.03
CA LEU A 145 2.95 -11.99 16.16
C LEU A 145 3.40 -12.90 15.02
N PHE A 146 3.70 -12.26 13.88
CA PHE A 146 4.43 -12.88 12.79
C PHE A 146 5.89 -12.43 12.85
N ILE A 147 6.80 -13.39 12.97
CA ILE A 147 8.24 -13.17 12.85
C ILE A 147 8.82 -14.25 11.93
N GLY A 148 9.33 -13.89 10.76
CA GLY A 148 9.75 -14.90 9.77
C GLY A 148 10.25 -14.33 8.45
N THR A 149 10.33 -15.17 7.44
CA THR A 149 10.69 -14.83 6.07
C THR A 149 9.45 -14.48 5.24
N LYS A 150 9.66 -13.97 4.01
CA LYS A 150 8.56 -13.65 3.07
C LYS A 150 7.65 -14.82 2.69
N TYR A 151 8.07 -16.07 2.93
CA TYR A 151 7.32 -17.26 2.56
C TYR A 151 6.71 -17.98 3.76
N ASP A 152 7.04 -17.54 4.97
CA ASP A 152 6.48 -18.12 6.17
C ASP A 152 5.05 -17.62 6.37
N THR A 153 4.22 -18.47 6.99
CA THR A 153 2.81 -18.17 7.26
C THR A 153 2.43 -18.36 8.73
N ASP A 154 3.39 -18.81 9.54
CA ASP A 154 3.15 -19.14 10.94
C ASP A 154 3.07 -17.88 11.79
N VAL A 155 1.94 -17.74 12.46
CA VAL A 155 1.74 -16.77 13.55
C VAL A 155 1.88 -17.53 14.85
N LYS A 156 2.63 -16.95 15.81
CA LYS A 156 2.81 -17.52 17.14
C LYS A 156 2.59 -16.45 18.19
N THR A 157 2.31 -16.87 19.42
CA THR A 157 2.28 -15.97 20.57
C THR A 157 3.68 -15.40 20.83
N VAL A 158 3.75 -14.26 21.51
CA VAL A 158 5.02 -13.68 21.98
C VAL A 158 5.79 -14.70 22.81
N HIS A 159 5.12 -15.42 23.71
CA HIS A 159 5.75 -16.43 24.55
C HIS A 159 6.43 -17.56 23.75
N GLU A 160 5.79 -18.03 22.68
CA GLU A 160 6.39 -19.02 21.78
C GLU A 160 7.60 -18.47 21.04
N TRP A 161 7.54 -17.19 20.60
CA TRP A 161 8.68 -16.52 19.98
C TRP A 161 9.84 -16.34 20.94
N GLU A 162 9.60 -16.03 22.20
CA GLU A 162 10.64 -15.98 23.23
C GLU A 162 11.37 -17.31 23.36
N GLY A 163 10.63 -18.43 23.39
CA GLY A 163 11.22 -19.76 23.43
C GLY A 163 12.12 -20.05 22.23
N ILE A 164 11.68 -19.66 21.03
CA ILE A 164 12.44 -19.82 19.78
C ILE A 164 13.70 -18.95 19.79
N ILE A 165 13.59 -17.69 20.19
CA ILE A 165 14.72 -16.74 20.26
C ILE A 165 15.72 -17.20 21.32
N SER A 166 15.26 -17.68 22.47
CA SER A 166 16.13 -18.22 23.52
C SER A 166 16.89 -19.46 23.07
N ALA A 167 16.29 -20.29 22.21
CA ALA A 167 16.91 -21.52 21.73
C ALA A 167 17.86 -21.29 20.52
N SER A 168 17.49 -20.39 19.61
CA SER A 168 18.11 -20.27 18.28
C SER A 168 18.76 -18.90 18.01
N GLY A 169 18.54 -17.91 18.88
CA GLY A 169 18.95 -16.52 18.67
C GLY A 169 18.06 -15.75 17.67
N PRO A 170 18.17 -14.41 17.64
CA PRO A 170 17.30 -13.54 16.83
C PRO A 170 17.69 -13.43 15.35
N ALA A 171 18.92 -13.79 14.97
CA ALA A 171 19.48 -13.55 13.62
C ALA A 171 18.76 -14.31 12.49
N ALA A 172 17.97 -15.34 12.81
CA ALA A 172 17.28 -16.17 11.83
C ALA A 172 15.89 -15.67 11.42
N LEU A 173 15.38 -14.58 12.02
CA LEU A 173 14.00 -14.12 11.84
C LEU A 173 13.94 -12.70 11.23
N PRO A 174 14.03 -12.56 9.89
CA PRO A 174 14.37 -11.29 9.24
C PRO A 174 13.21 -10.28 9.15
N HIS A 175 11.96 -10.71 9.33
CA HIS A 175 10.80 -9.83 9.23
C HIS A 175 9.96 -9.92 10.48
N TYR A 176 9.60 -8.74 10.99
CA TYR A 176 8.73 -8.55 12.13
C TYR A 176 7.58 -7.64 11.68
N ILE A 177 6.34 -8.06 11.96
CA ILE A 177 5.15 -7.26 11.68
C ILE A 177 4.62 -6.73 13.03
N PRO A 178 4.74 -5.42 13.32
CA PRO A 178 4.46 -4.85 14.64
C PRO A 178 2.98 -4.83 15.05
N ASN A 179 2.08 -5.30 14.18
CA ASN A 179 0.66 -5.33 14.50
C ASN A 179 0.30 -6.69 15.10
N PRO A 180 -0.16 -6.77 16.36
CA PRO A 180 -0.65 -8.01 16.91
C PRO A 180 -1.79 -8.50 16.03
N VAL A 181 -1.63 -9.68 15.45
CA VAL A 181 -2.59 -10.31 14.54
C VAL A 181 -3.77 -10.82 15.37
N SER A 182 -4.58 -9.88 15.83
CA SER A 182 -5.79 -10.14 16.63
C SER A 182 -6.88 -10.92 15.86
N GLY A 183 -6.67 -11.22 14.57
CA GLY A 183 -7.67 -11.80 13.68
C GLY A 183 -8.87 -10.88 13.38
N LEU A 184 -8.97 -9.74 14.07
CA LEU A 184 -10.03 -8.76 13.91
C LEU A 184 -9.69 -7.81 12.76
N GLN A 185 -10.63 -7.67 11.82
CA GLN A 185 -10.54 -6.68 10.76
C GLN A 185 -10.60 -5.28 11.39
N ARG A 186 -9.48 -4.55 11.36
CA ARG A 186 -9.45 -3.13 11.77
C ARG A 186 -9.70 -2.24 10.55
N PRO A 187 -10.42 -1.11 10.72
CA PRO A 187 -10.67 -0.19 9.62
C PRO A 187 -9.34 0.31 9.05
N ALA A 188 -9.19 0.23 7.73
CA ALA A 188 -8.03 0.78 7.05
C ALA A 188 -8.04 2.30 7.19
N ARG A 189 -7.16 2.83 8.06
CA ARG A 189 -6.91 4.26 8.26
C ARG A 189 -8.17 5.07 8.61
N LEU A 190 -8.40 5.31 9.90
CA LEU A 190 -9.27 6.42 10.31
C LEU A 190 -8.66 7.71 9.73
N LEU A 191 -9.37 8.35 8.80
CA LEU A 191 -9.12 9.74 8.49
C LEU A 191 -9.44 10.51 9.76
N VAL A 192 -8.41 10.83 10.55
CA VAL A 192 -8.55 11.82 11.61
C VAL A 192 -8.82 13.13 10.88
N GLN A 193 -10.10 13.52 10.82
CA GLN A 193 -10.48 14.88 10.51
C GLN A 193 -10.09 15.70 11.74
N ASP A 194 -8.90 16.27 11.72
CA ASP A 194 -8.45 17.23 12.71
C ASP A 194 -9.35 18.47 12.65
N SER A 195 -10.40 18.51 13.47
CA SER A 195 -11.05 19.74 13.87
C SER A 195 -10.15 20.46 14.87
N ILE A 196 -9.11 21.12 14.36
CA ILE A 196 -8.39 22.15 15.12
C ILE A 196 -9.32 23.37 15.14
N THR A 197 -10.10 23.49 16.21
CA THR A 197 -10.77 24.74 16.57
C THR A 197 -9.70 25.80 16.83
N SER A 198 -9.67 26.81 15.97
CA SER A 198 -8.90 28.03 16.14
C SER A 198 -9.38 28.76 17.40
N GLY A 199 -8.66 28.59 18.51
CA GLY A 199 -8.71 29.46 19.66
C GLY A 199 -7.63 30.52 19.52
N ARG A 200 -7.96 31.66 18.91
CA ARG A 200 -7.13 32.86 18.95
C ARG A 200 -7.57 33.68 20.15
N VAL A 201 -6.76 33.65 21.21
CA VAL A 201 -6.78 34.66 22.26
C VAL A 201 -5.90 35.79 21.75
N ASP A 202 -6.52 36.93 21.51
CA ASP A 202 -5.98 38.28 21.74
C ASP A 202 -7.19 39.21 21.93
#